data_AF-A0A963TL59-F1
#
_entry.id   AF-A0A963TL59-F1
#
_cell.length_a   1.000
_cell.length_b   1.000
_cell.length_c   1.000
_cell.angle_alpha   90.00
_cell.angle_beta   90.00
_cell.angle_gamma   90.00
#
_symmetry.space_group_name_H-M   'P 1'
#
loop_
_entity.id
_entity.type
_entity.pdbx_description
1 polymer ?
#
loop_
_entity_poly.entity_id
_entity_poly.type
_entity_poly.pdbx_seq_one_letter_code
_entity_poly.pdbx_strand_id
1 'polypeptide(L)'
;MSVLMRWAAPVVLLFGLAGGVHAEMTVSQSNDPDGSIGVHLTALLGQERSAIKTLDAAAIAAAATLPAKPAKSRAKPAMSYDAAWLAAQPKPELSQELECLAQALYFEARGETIKGQAAVAEVILNRVDSPAFPRTVCGVVNQGGSGGCQFSYTCDGRAEVISEPEAWKRSAKIAAAMLKGAPRTLTEGATYFHTPHVTPRWSKRFELTAQIGSHLFYRQPVMTALN
;
A
#
# COMPACT_ATOMS: atom_id res chain seq x y z
N MET A 1 22.83 -32.35 79.84
CA MET A 1 22.25 -33.61 80.37
C MET A 1 21.15 -34.00 79.38
N SER A 2 21.19 -35.07 78.59
CA SER A 2 21.94 -36.31 78.69
C SER A 2 22.13 -36.91 77.30
N VAL A 3 23.34 -37.38 77.03
CA VAL A 3 23.71 -38.21 75.89
C VAL A 3 23.29 -39.65 76.23
N LEU A 4 22.54 -40.31 75.35
CA LEU A 4 22.37 -41.77 75.42
C LEU A 4 22.62 -42.37 74.03
N MET A 5 23.84 -42.87 73.91
CA MET A 5 24.39 -43.68 72.84
C MET A 5 23.98 -45.14 73.11
N ARG A 6 23.31 -45.81 72.16
CA ARG A 6 23.17 -47.28 72.15
C ARG A 6 23.56 -47.81 70.77
N TRP A 7 24.59 -48.65 70.80
CA TRP A 7 25.14 -49.41 69.70
C TRP A 7 24.36 -50.72 69.53
N ALA A 8 24.09 -51.11 68.29
CA ALA A 8 23.75 -52.49 67.92
C ALA A 8 24.47 -52.84 66.61
N ALA A 9 25.05 -54.04 66.60
CA ALA A 9 26.15 -54.54 65.78
C ALA A 9 25.90 -54.63 64.26
N PRO A 10 26.96 -54.68 63.42
CA PRO A 10 26.84 -54.84 61.98
C PRO A 10 26.70 -56.31 61.60
N VAL A 11 25.72 -56.62 60.75
CA VAL A 11 25.66 -57.90 60.02
C VAL A 11 26.50 -57.75 58.76
N VAL A 12 27.64 -58.42 58.75
CA VAL A 12 28.49 -58.59 57.56
C VAL A 12 27.89 -59.70 56.72
N LEU A 13 27.37 -59.35 55.55
CA LEU A 13 27.00 -60.30 54.50
C LEU A 13 28.05 -60.22 53.40
N LEU A 14 28.98 -61.18 53.41
CA LEU A 14 29.83 -61.51 52.27
C LEU A 14 28.94 -62.19 51.21
N PHE A 15 28.81 -61.56 50.04
CA PHE A 15 28.38 -62.26 48.83
C PHE A 15 29.49 -62.15 47.78
N GLY A 16 29.82 -63.31 47.21
CA GLY A 16 31.05 -63.58 46.48
C GLY A 16 31.19 -62.83 45.15
N LEU A 17 32.46 -62.69 44.77
CA LEU A 17 32.90 -62.32 43.43
C LEU A 17 32.45 -63.37 42.42
N ALA A 18 31.68 -62.95 41.43
CA ALA A 18 31.61 -63.61 40.13
C ALA A 18 31.82 -62.53 39.07
N GLY A 19 33.00 -62.55 38.44
CA GLY A 19 33.31 -61.69 37.31
C GLY A 19 32.46 -62.05 36.10
N GLY A 20 31.79 -61.06 35.54
CA GLY A 20 31.23 -61.08 34.20
C GLY A 20 31.77 -59.87 33.45
N VAL A 21 32.74 -60.09 32.57
CA VAL A 21 33.19 -59.10 31.60
C VAL A 21 32.08 -58.97 30.57
N HIS A 22 31.30 -57.88 30.61
CA HIS A 22 30.36 -57.57 29.54
C HIS A 22 31.06 -56.69 28.52
N ALA A 23 31.43 -57.29 27.39
CA ALA A 23 31.76 -56.55 26.18
C ALA A 23 30.49 -55.82 25.70
N GLU A 24 30.53 -54.49 25.67
CA GLU A 24 29.45 -53.69 25.10
C GLU A 24 29.51 -53.83 23.57
N MET A 25 28.74 -54.77 23.02
CA MET A 25 28.49 -54.78 21.58
C MET A 25 27.58 -53.59 21.27
N THR A 26 28.15 -52.55 20.69
CA THR A 26 27.38 -51.46 20.10
C THR A 26 26.67 -52.02 18.87
N VAL A 27 25.42 -52.43 19.04
CA VAL A 27 24.52 -52.72 17.91
C VAL A 27 24.25 -51.38 17.23
N SER A 28 24.84 -51.17 16.06
CA SER A 28 24.42 -50.09 15.18
C SER A 28 22.96 -50.35 14.80
N GLN A 29 22.02 -49.59 15.37
CA GLN A 29 20.65 -49.62 14.89
C GLN A 29 20.65 -49.11 13.45
N SER A 30 20.20 -49.98 12.55
CA SER A 30 19.93 -49.66 11.16
C SER A 30 18.97 -48.47 11.10
N ASN A 31 19.35 -47.39 10.41
CA ASN A 31 18.43 -46.30 10.10
C ASN A 31 17.38 -46.81 9.13
N ASP A 32 16.21 -47.23 9.62
CA ASP A 32 15.00 -47.33 8.82
C ASP A 32 14.49 -45.90 8.54
N PRO A 33 14.60 -45.38 7.30
CA PRO A 33 14.24 -44.00 7.00
C PRO A 33 12.73 -43.76 7.14
N ASP A 34 11.90 -44.79 6.99
CA ASP A 34 10.44 -44.66 7.03
C ASP A 34 9.88 -44.57 8.47
N GLY A 35 10.55 -45.21 9.44
CA GLY A 35 10.13 -45.20 10.84
C GLY A 35 10.41 -43.86 11.54
N SER A 36 11.53 -43.21 11.23
CA SER A 36 11.90 -41.92 11.83
C SER A 36 11.10 -40.77 11.24
N ILE A 37 10.92 -40.71 9.91
CA ILE A 37 10.20 -39.63 9.23
C ILE A 37 8.72 -39.64 9.65
N GLY A 38 8.08 -40.81 9.74
CA GLY A 38 6.69 -40.92 10.18
C GLY A 38 6.48 -40.40 11.60
N VAL A 39 7.37 -40.74 12.53
CA VAL A 39 7.28 -40.30 13.93
C VAL A 39 7.58 -38.80 14.06
N HIS A 40 8.60 -38.29 13.37
CA HIS A 40 8.92 -36.86 13.36
C HIS A 40 7.82 -36.03 12.71
N LEU A 41 7.25 -36.49 11.60
CA LEU A 41 6.13 -35.81 10.94
C LEU A 41 4.87 -35.84 11.82
N THR A 42 4.58 -36.95 12.50
CA THR A 42 3.45 -37.04 13.42
C THR A 42 3.64 -36.14 14.65
N ALA A 43 4.87 -36.04 15.16
CA ALA A 43 5.21 -35.12 16.23
C ALA A 43 5.08 -33.65 15.80
N LEU A 44 5.58 -33.30 14.61
CA LEU A 44 5.47 -31.95 14.04
C LEU A 44 4.00 -31.58 13.78
N LEU A 45 3.23 -32.45 13.12
CA LEU A 45 1.81 -32.22 12.86
C LEU A 45 1.00 -32.18 14.17
N GLY A 46 1.39 -32.95 15.19
CA GLY A 46 0.80 -32.91 16.52
C GLY A 46 1.06 -31.59 17.24
N GLN A 47 2.26 -31.05 17.12
CA GLN A 47 2.66 -29.76 17.67
C GLN A 47 1.93 -28.60 16.97
N GLU A 48 1.83 -28.62 15.64
CA GLU A 48 1.06 -27.64 14.87
C GLU A 48 -0.44 -27.70 15.20
N ARG A 49 -1.01 -28.90 15.28
CA ARG A 49 -2.43 -29.08 15.61
C ARG A 49 -2.76 -28.60 17.02
N SER A 50 -1.84 -28.78 17.97
CA SER A 50 -2.00 -28.30 19.33
C SER A 50 -1.89 -26.78 19.40
N ALA A 51 -0.94 -26.19 18.67
CA ALA A 51 -0.80 -24.74 18.56
C ALA A 51 -2.02 -24.08 17.90
N ILE A 52 -2.65 -24.72 16.90
CA ILE A 52 -3.88 -24.21 16.26
C ILE A 52 -5.07 -24.30 17.22
N LYS A 53 -5.14 -25.35 18.06
CA LYS A 53 -6.22 -25.50 19.06
C LYS A 53 -6.15 -24.48 20.20
N THR A 54 -4.98 -23.91 20.47
CA THR A 54 -4.83 -22.87 21.50
C THR A 54 -5.15 -21.47 21.00
N LEU A 55 -5.39 -21.30 19.69
CA LEU A 55 -5.84 -20.04 19.12
C LEU A 55 -7.33 -19.86 19.39
N ASP A 56 -7.71 -18.67 19.85
CA ASP A 56 -9.11 -18.29 20.01
C ASP A 56 -9.78 -18.23 18.63
N ALA A 57 -10.90 -18.95 18.48
CA ALA A 57 -11.69 -18.95 17.25
C ALA A 57 -12.11 -17.53 16.85
N ALA A 58 -12.34 -16.63 17.81
CA ALA A 58 -12.64 -15.23 17.54
C ALA A 58 -11.42 -14.45 17.01
N ALA A 59 -10.20 -14.76 17.50
CA ALA A 59 -8.97 -14.15 17.00
C ALA A 59 -8.62 -14.63 15.59
N ILE A 60 -8.83 -15.92 15.29
CA ILE A 60 -8.68 -16.44 13.91
C ILE A 60 -9.74 -15.81 13.00
N ALA A 61 -10.99 -15.72 13.44
CA ALA A 61 -12.06 -15.07 12.67
C ALA A 61 -11.75 -13.59 12.41
N ALA A 62 -11.19 -12.87 13.39
CA ALA A 62 -10.76 -11.48 13.25
C ALA A 62 -9.55 -11.30 12.32
N ALA A 63 -8.61 -12.25 12.29
CA ALA A 63 -7.48 -12.23 11.36
C ALA A 63 -7.87 -12.68 9.94
N ALA A 64 -8.88 -13.53 9.80
CA ALA A 64 -9.41 -14.02 8.53
C ALA A 64 -10.48 -13.10 7.92
N THR A 65 -11.03 -12.15 8.68
CA THR A 65 -11.87 -11.10 8.12
C THR A 65 -10.97 -10.01 7.53
N LEU A 66 -11.13 -9.73 6.24
CA LEU A 66 -10.60 -8.51 5.64
C LEU A 66 -11.04 -7.32 6.50
N PRO A 67 -10.18 -6.31 6.76
CA PRO A 67 -10.60 -5.13 7.47
C PRO A 67 -11.86 -4.59 6.78
N ALA A 68 -12.97 -4.54 7.54
CA ALA A 68 -14.21 -3.99 7.03
C ALA A 68 -13.90 -2.63 6.41
N LYS A 69 -14.27 -2.45 5.14
CA LYS A 69 -14.12 -1.16 4.43
C LYS A 69 -14.61 -0.08 5.40
N PRO A 70 -13.76 0.86 5.84
CA PRO A 70 -14.11 1.74 6.93
C PRO A 70 -15.44 2.40 6.60
N ALA A 71 -16.43 2.19 7.47
CA ALA A 71 -17.72 2.83 7.35
C ALA A 71 -17.45 4.33 7.19
N LYS A 72 -17.93 4.92 6.09
CA LYS A 72 -17.67 6.31 5.71
C LYS A 72 -17.77 7.19 6.96
N SER A 73 -16.63 7.59 7.52
CA SER A 73 -16.62 8.48 8.68
C SER A 73 -17.45 9.69 8.31
N ARG A 74 -18.34 10.15 9.19
CA ARG A 74 -19.13 11.38 8.98
C ARG A 74 -18.26 12.40 8.28
N ALA A 75 -18.59 12.68 7.01
CA ALA A 75 -17.73 13.45 6.14
C ALA A 75 -17.45 14.79 6.85
N LYS A 76 -16.17 15.11 7.05
CA LYS A 76 -15.77 16.51 7.24
C LYS A 76 -16.49 17.31 6.15
N PRO A 77 -17.00 18.53 6.42
CA PRO A 77 -17.63 19.33 5.37
C PRO A 77 -16.70 19.33 4.17
N ALA A 78 -17.16 18.73 3.07
CA ALA A 78 -16.34 18.51 1.91
C ALA A 78 -15.85 19.89 1.47
N MET A 79 -14.53 20.09 1.46
CA MET A 79 -13.97 21.38 1.06
C MET A 79 -14.52 21.71 -0.33
N SER A 80 -15.21 22.83 -0.43
CA SER A 80 -15.85 23.25 -1.68
C SER A 80 -14.83 23.98 -2.54
N TYR A 81 -14.49 23.38 -3.68
CA TYR A 81 -13.70 24.00 -4.73
C TYR A 81 -14.61 24.84 -5.63
N ASP A 82 -15.09 25.97 -5.09
CA ASP A 82 -15.99 26.89 -5.77
C ASP A 82 -15.31 28.25 -6.08
N ALA A 83 -16.10 29.18 -6.62
CA ALA A 83 -15.62 30.50 -6.99
C ALA A 83 -15.16 31.32 -5.78
N ALA A 84 -15.82 31.18 -4.63
CA ALA A 84 -15.45 31.89 -3.41
C ALA A 84 -14.12 31.37 -2.85
N TRP A 85 -13.95 30.04 -2.82
CA TRP A 85 -12.69 29.41 -2.46
C TRP A 85 -11.55 29.89 -3.36
N LEU A 86 -11.76 29.92 -4.68
CA LEU A 86 -10.74 30.37 -5.63
C LEU A 86 -10.45 31.86 -5.50
N ALA A 87 -11.47 32.69 -5.23
CA ALA A 87 -11.31 34.12 -5.00
C ALA A 87 -10.42 34.41 -3.78
N ALA A 88 -10.58 33.64 -2.71
CA ALA A 88 -9.80 33.75 -1.47
C ALA A 88 -8.32 33.34 -1.61
N GLN A 89 -7.95 32.64 -2.68
CA GLN A 89 -6.55 32.25 -2.89
C GLN A 89 -5.66 33.46 -3.22
N PRO A 90 -4.41 33.49 -2.71
CA PRO A 90 -3.48 34.56 -3.02
C PRO A 90 -3.15 34.60 -4.52
N LYS A 91 -2.53 35.71 -4.94
CA LYS A 91 -1.99 35.80 -6.30
C LYS A 91 -0.94 34.68 -6.51
N PRO A 92 -0.90 34.05 -7.70
CA PRO A 92 0.16 33.12 -8.06
C PRO A 92 1.52 33.82 -8.08
N GLU A 93 2.51 33.21 -7.45
CA GLU A 93 3.92 33.57 -7.58
C GLU A 93 4.51 32.74 -8.72
N LEU A 94 5.16 33.38 -9.68
CA LEU A 94 5.65 32.71 -10.88
C LEU A 94 6.75 31.71 -10.54
N SER A 95 6.61 30.48 -11.03
CA SER A 95 7.63 29.44 -10.95
C SER A 95 7.46 28.47 -12.11
N GLN A 96 8.54 27.76 -12.46
CA GLN A 96 8.50 26.76 -13.53
C GLN A 96 7.47 25.66 -13.25
N GLU A 97 7.40 25.18 -12.01
CA GLU A 97 6.43 24.16 -11.57
C GLU A 97 4.99 24.67 -11.69
N LEU A 98 4.76 25.96 -11.38
CA LEU A 98 3.45 26.59 -11.57
C LEU A 98 3.08 26.67 -13.05
N GLU A 99 3.99 27.08 -13.92
CA GLU A 99 3.75 27.16 -15.35
C GLU A 99 3.37 25.80 -15.93
N CYS A 100 4.12 24.75 -15.61
CA CYS A 100 3.82 23.38 -16.06
C CYS A 100 2.45 22.91 -15.56
N LEU A 101 2.13 23.13 -14.28
CA LEU A 101 0.83 22.72 -13.73
C LEU A 101 -0.31 23.51 -14.38
N ALA A 102 -0.17 24.83 -14.50
CA ALA A 102 -1.18 25.72 -15.08
C ALA A 102 -1.44 25.36 -16.55
N GLN A 103 -0.39 25.06 -17.30
CA GLN A 103 -0.48 24.61 -18.69
C GLN A 103 -1.24 23.28 -18.81
N ALA A 104 -0.91 22.29 -17.97
CA ALA A 104 -1.62 21.03 -17.95
C ALA A 104 -3.11 21.22 -17.63
N LEU A 105 -3.44 22.03 -16.62
CA LEU A 105 -4.84 22.33 -16.30
C LEU A 105 -5.58 23.05 -17.42
N TYR A 106 -4.90 23.97 -18.11
CA TYR A 106 -5.51 24.69 -19.22
C TYR A 106 -5.86 23.76 -20.38
N PHE A 107 -4.92 22.92 -20.82
CA PHE A 107 -5.16 22.05 -21.98
C PHE A 107 -6.05 20.84 -21.66
N GLU A 108 -6.01 20.32 -20.43
CA GLU A 108 -6.80 19.14 -20.06
C GLU A 108 -8.17 19.49 -19.48
N ALA A 109 -8.33 20.66 -18.85
CA ALA A 109 -9.48 20.92 -18.00
C ALA A 109 -9.99 22.37 -18.00
N ARG A 110 -9.57 23.24 -18.94
CA ARG A 110 -10.06 24.65 -18.97
C ARG A 110 -11.58 24.79 -18.99
N GLY A 111 -12.27 23.84 -19.63
CA GLY A 111 -13.74 23.79 -19.73
C GLY A 111 -14.44 23.17 -18.51
N GLU A 112 -13.68 22.64 -17.56
CA GLU A 112 -14.21 22.02 -16.35
C GLU A 112 -14.51 23.06 -15.26
N THR A 113 -15.30 22.62 -14.27
CA THR A 113 -15.50 23.37 -13.02
C THR A 113 -14.18 23.56 -12.25
N ILE A 114 -14.14 24.52 -11.32
CA ILE A 114 -12.98 24.74 -10.43
C ILE A 114 -12.60 23.45 -9.71
N LYS A 115 -13.60 22.70 -9.23
CA LYS A 115 -13.43 21.37 -8.64
C LYS A 115 -12.82 20.35 -9.62
N GLY A 116 -13.25 20.35 -10.88
CA GLY A 116 -12.70 19.45 -11.91
C GLY A 116 -11.24 19.75 -12.22
N GLN A 117 -10.87 21.02 -12.36
CA GLN A 117 -9.47 21.44 -12.54
C GLN A 117 -8.62 21.09 -11.33
N ALA A 118 -9.12 21.30 -10.11
CA ALA A 118 -8.43 20.89 -8.88
C ALA A 118 -8.24 19.37 -8.79
N ALA A 119 -9.20 18.57 -9.27
CA ALA A 119 -9.08 17.12 -9.31
C ALA A 119 -7.99 16.64 -10.29
N VAL A 120 -7.85 17.28 -11.46
CA VAL A 120 -6.74 16.99 -12.39
C VAL A 120 -5.40 17.39 -11.77
N ALA A 121 -5.33 18.55 -11.09
CA ALA A 121 -4.13 18.97 -10.36
C ALA A 121 -3.75 17.98 -9.26
N GLU A 122 -4.74 17.48 -8.51
CA GLU A 122 -4.57 16.46 -7.49
C GLU A 122 -3.93 15.19 -8.08
N VAL A 123 -4.40 14.71 -9.24
CA VAL A 123 -3.78 13.57 -9.92
C VAL A 123 -2.31 13.82 -10.26
N ILE A 124 -1.98 14.99 -10.79
CA ILE A 124 -0.59 15.35 -11.14
C ILE A 124 0.28 15.35 -9.88
N LEU A 125 -0.18 15.94 -8.79
CA LEU A 125 0.55 15.96 -7.51
C LEU A 125 0.64 14.58 -6.86
N ASN A 126 -0.39 13.73 -7.00
CA ASN A 126 -0.34 12.34 -6.55
C ASN A 126 0.70 11.52 -7.33
N ARG A 127 0.89 11.82 -8.63
CA ARG A 127 1.99 11.24 -9.41
C ARG A 127 3.34 11.70 -8.87
N VAL A 128 3.53 13.00 -8.66
CA VAL A 128 4.78 13.54 -8.08
C VAL A 128 5.15 12.84 -6.77
N ASP A 129 4.15 12.56 -5.92
CA ASP A 129 4.37 11.88 -4.64
C ASP A 129 4.65 10.39 -4.77
N SER A 130 4.23 9.76 -5.86
CA SER A 130 4.41 8.33 -6.10
C SER A 130 5.81 7.99 -6.64
N PRO A 131 6.43 6.87 -6.21
CA PRO A 131 7.70 6.43 -6.75
C PRO A 131 7.62 5.94 -8.21
N ALA A 132 6.41 5.69 -8.74
CA ALA A 132 6.20 5.23 -10.11
C ALA A 132 6.31 6.34 -11.17
N PHE A 133 6.44 7.60 -10.76
CA PHE A 133 6.44 8.76 -11.64
C PHE A 133 7.60 9.71 -11.32
N PRO A 134 7.91 10.66 -12.22
CA PRO A 134 8.88 11.72 -11.95
C PRO A 134 8.54 12.52 -10.68
N ARG A 135 9.58 13.01 -10.00
CA ARG A 135 9.49 13.69 -8.69
C ARG A 135 9.24 15.20 -8.78
N THR A 136 8.97 15.73 -9.97
CA THR A 136 8.66 17.15 -10.21
C THR A 136 7.41 17.26 -11.07
N VAL A 137 6.66 18.34 -10.93
CA VAL A 137 5.45 18.60 -11.72
C VAL A 137 5.80 18.68 -13.20
N CYS A 138 6.82 19.45 -13.55
CA CYS A 138 7.25 19.54 -14.95
C CYS A 138 7.71 18.18 -15.49
N GLY A 139 8.32 17.34 -14.65
CA GLY A 139 8.70 15.97 -15.02
C GLY A 139 7.47 15.10 -15.32
N VAL A 140 6.42 15.20 -14.50
CA VAL A 140 5.15 14.47 -14.72
C VAL A 140 4.40 15.00 -15.95
N VAL A 141 4.33 16.32 -16.11
CA VAL A 141 3.62 16.97 -17.22
C VAL A 141 4.30 16.66 -18.56
N ASN A 142 5.62 16.73 -18.62
CA ASN A 142 6.37 16.48 -19.84
C ASN A 142 6.82 15.01 -19.98
N GLN A 143 6.24 14.09 -19.20
CA GLN A 143 6.57 12.68 -19.30
C GLN A 143 6.14 12.13 -20.66
N GLY A 144 7.08 11.56 -21.42
CA GLY A 144 6.81 10.96 -22.73
C GLY A 144 7.89 9.98 -23.18
N GLY A 145 7.64 9.30 -24.29
CA GLY A 145 8.57 8.34 -24.89
C GLY A 145 7.98 7.63 -26.11
N SER A 146 8.52 6.46 -26.44
CA SER A 146 8.10 5.65 -27.61
C SER A 146 6.62 5.20 -27.58
N GLY A 147 5.96 5.26 -26.42
CA GLY A 147 4.54 4.97 -26.24
C GLY A 147 3.61 6.18 -26.31
N GLY A 148 4.13 7.37 -26.65
CA GLY A 148 3.39 8.63 -26.63
C GLY A 148 3.66 9.45 -25.37
N CYS A 149 2.92 10.56 -25.23
CA CYS A 149 3.07 11.49 -24.11
C CYS A 149 1.95 11.35 -23.08
N GLN A 150 2.28 11.64 -21.83
CA GLN A 150 1.33 11.59 -20.74
C GLN A 150 0.19 12.59 -20.92
N PHE A 151 0.52 13.79 -21.40
CA PHE A 151 -0.45 14.80 -21.83
C PHE A 151 -0.25 15.04 -23.32
N SER A 152 -1.29 14.83 -24.13
CA SER A 152 -1.15 14.73 -25.59
C SER A 152 -0.60 16.01 -26.23
N TYR A 153 -0.95 17.17 -25.67
CA TYR A 153 -0.48 18.47 -26.14
C TYR A 153 1.03 18.67 -26.03
N THR A 154 1.75 17.83 -25.25
CA THR A 154 3.22 17.96 -25.10
C THR A 154 4.00 17.35 -26.27
N CYS A 155 3.35 16.62 -27.17
CA CYS A 155 4.01 16.07 -28.36
C CYS A 155 3.12 15.96 -29.60
N ASP A 156 2.05 16.74 -29.67
CA ASP A 156 1.22 16.83 -30.88
C ASP A 156 1.88 17.66 -32.00
N GLY A 157 3.05 18.27 -31.72
CA GLY A 157 3.83 19.06 -32.66
C GLY A 157 3.21 20.41 -32.98
N ARG A 158 2.21 20.84 -32.21
CA ARG A 158 1.56 22.13 -32.36
C ARG A 158 2.25 23.15 -31.45
N ALA A 159 1.88 24.42 -31.64
CA ALA A 159 2.31 25.48 -30.76
C ALA A 159 1.28 25.65 -29.65
N GLU A 160 1.77 25.82 -28.42
CA GLU A 160 0.92 25.81 -27.24
C GLU A 160 0.33 27.21 -27.07
N VAL A 161 -0.77 27.46 -27.77
CA VAL A 161 -1.43 28.77 -27.80
C VAL A 161 -2.51 28.85 -26.73
N ILE A 162 -2.30 29.75 -25.78
CA ILE A 162 -3.31 30.15 -24.79
C ILE A 162 -4.18 31.25 -25.43
N SER A 163 -5.35 30.87 -25.92
CA SER A 163 -6.29 31.79 -26.59
C SER A 163 -7.36 32.38 -25.67
N GLU A 164 -7.48 31.88 -24.44
CA GLU A 164 -8.54 32.24 -23.49
C GLU A 164 -7.94 32.78 -22.17
N PRO A 165 -7.74 34.10 -22.04
CA PRO A 165 -7.04 34.69 -20.89
C PRO A 165 -7.70 34.42 -19.54
N GLU A 166 -9.03 34.43 -19.46
CA GLU A 166 -9.74 34.17 -18.20
C GLU A 166 -9.66 32.70 -17.78
N ALA A 167 -9.71 31.78 -18.74
CA ALA A 167 -9.51 30.36 -18.46
C ALA A 167 -8.06 30.06 -18.03
N TRP A 168 -7.08 30.75 -18.64
CA TRP A 168 -5.68 30.70 -18.20
C TRP A 168 -5.50 31.21 -16.78
N LYS A 169 -6.04 32.39 -16.47
CA LYS A 169 -5.99 32.99 -15.13
C LYS A 169 -6.61 32.08 -14.08
N ARG A 170 -7.74 31.44 -14.40
CA ARG A 170 -8.36 30.42 -13.53
C ARG A 170 -7.44 29.22 -13.31
N SER A 171 -6.91 28.65 -14.39
CA SER A 171 -6.03 27.48 -14.36
C SER A 171 -4.77 27.76 -13.54
N ALA A 172 -4.12 28.90 -13.77
CA ALA A 172 -2.95 29.35 -13.02
C ALA A 172 -3.25 29.60 -11.53
N LYS A 173 -4.42 30.16 -11.20
CA LYS A 173 -4.80 30.40 -9.81
C LYS A 173 -5.10 29.09 -9.05
N ILE A 174 -5.74 28.12 -9.71
CA ILE A 174 -5.97 26.78 -9.15
C ILE A 174 -4.64 26.05 -8.98
N ALA A 175 -3.79 26.04 -10.00
CA ALA A 175 -2.45 25.44 -9.94
C ALA A 175 -1.63 25.99 -8.76
N ALA A 176 -1.62 27.31 -8.57
CA ALA A 176 -0.92 27.94 -7.46
C ALA A 176 -1.46 27.52 -6.09
N ALA A 177 -2.79 27.41 -5.95
CA ALA A 177 -3.41 26.96 -4.70
C ALA A 177 -3.06 25.49 -4.39
N MET A 178 -3.08 24.62 -5.40
CA MET A 178 -2.73 23.21 -5.26
C MET A 178 -1.26 23.01 -4.90
N LEU A 179 -0.34 23.76 -5.52
CA LEU A 179 1.08 23.77 -5.17
C LEU A 179 1.36 24.28 -3.74
N LYS A 180 0.53 25.21 -3.25
CA LYS A 180 0.58 25.70 -1.86
C LYS A 180 -0.02 24.73 -0.83
N GLY A 181 -0.43 23.53 -1.26
CA GLY A 181 -0.92 22.49 -0.36
C GLY A 181 -2.42 22.50 -0.12
N ALA A 182 -3.21 22.98 -1.09
CA ALA A 182 -4.67 22.81 -1.03
C ALA A 182 -5.04 21.31 -0.85
N PRO A 183 -6.09 20.99 -0.07
CA PRO A 183 -6.43 19.61 0.27
C PRO A 183 -6.72 18.70 -0.93
N ARG A 184 -5.99 17.58 -0.99
CA ARG A 184 -6.11 16.56 -2.03
C ARG A 184 -7.04 15.43 -1.60
N THR A 185 -8.34 15.68 -1.64
CA THR A 185 -9.39 14.73 -1.20
C THR A 185 -10.45 14.48 -2.25
N LEU A 186 -10.24 14.92 -3.50
CA LEU A 186 -11.26 14.86 -4.56
C LEU A 186 -11.29 13.51 -5.26
N THR A 187 -10.13 12.87 -5.40
CA THR A 187 -9.93 11.73 -6.30
C THR A 187 -9.63 10.42 -5.57
N GLU A 188 -9.65 10.43 -4.24
CA GLU A 188 -9.32 9.26 -3.40
C GLU A 188 -7.95 8.61 -3.75
N GLY A 189 -6.98 9.44 -4.14
CA GLY A 189 -5.62 9.01 -4.50
C GLY A 189 -5.49 8.50 -5.93
N ALA A 190 -6.32 8.99 -6.86
CA ALA A 190 -6.18 8.65 -8.27
C ALA A 190 -4.84 9.15 -8.84
N THR A 191 -4.26 8.36 -9.75
CA THR A 191 -3.07 8.71 -10.54
C THR A 191 -3.35 8.66 -12.05
N TYR A 192 -4.59 8.37 -12.44
CA TYR A 192 -5.05 8.26 -13.82
C TYR A 192 -6.42 8.89 -13.97
N PHE A 193 -6.72 9.43 -15.15
CA PHE A 193 -8.06 9.86 -15.50
C PHE A 193 -8.27 9.76 -17.02
N HIS A 194 -9.53 9.75 -17.45
CA HIS A 194 -9.90 9.91 -18.85
C HIS A 194 -11.33 10.49 -18.97
N THR A 195 -11.68 10.95 -20.16
CA THR A 195 -13.06 11.36 -20.47
C THR A 195 -13.90 10.13 -20.86
N PRO A 196 -15.22 10.10 -20.60
CA PRO A 196 -16.10 8.99 -20.96
C PRO A 196 -16.09 8.59 -22.45
N HIS A 197 -15.67 9.50 -23.33
CA HIS A 197 -15.63 9.29 -24.79
C HIS A 197 -14.49 8.39 -25.26
N VAL A 198 -13.52 8.08 -24.39
CA VAL A 198 -12.39 7.19 -24.68
C VAL A 198 -12.35 6.05 -23.68
N THR A 199 -11.82 4.89 -24.07
CA THR A 199 -11.72 3.71 -23.19
C THR A 199 -10.30 3.13 -23.22
N PRO A 200 -9.39 3.66 -22.39
CA PRO A 200 -8.03 3.14 -22.31
C PRO A 200 -7.99 1.72 -21.77
N ARG A 201 -7.06 0.87 -22.25
CA ARG A 201 -6.97 -0.54 -21.80
C ARG A 201 -6.78 -0.69 -20.28
N TRP A 202 -6.09 0.26 -19.65
CA TRP A 202 -5.85 0.25 -18.21
C TRP A 202 -7.11 0.53 -17.38
N SER A 203 -8.11 1.24 -17.91
CA SER A 203 -9.32 1.60 -17.14
C SER A 203 -10.16 0.38 -16.76
N LYS A 204 -10.01 -0.73 -17.49
CA LYS A 204 -10.64 -2.02 -17.17
C LYS A 204 -10.03 -2.74 -15.96
N ARG A 205 -8.81 -2.37 -15.56
CA ARG A 205 -8.05 -3.02 -14.48
C ARG A 205 -7.86 -2.15 -13.25
N PHE A 206 -7.99 -0.83 -13.42
CA PHE A 206 -7.79 0.13 -12.34
C PHE A 206 -9.11 0.41 -11.63
N GLU A 207 -9.03 0.75 -10.35
CA GLU A 207 -10.22 1.06 -9.55
C GLU A 207 -10.74 2.45 -9.94
N LEU A 208 -12.00 2.55 -10.37
CA LEU A 208 -12.68 3.83 -10.54
C LEU A 208 -12.98 4.41 -9.16
N THR A 209 -12.41 5.58 -8.87
CA THR A 209 -12.45 6.21 -7.54
C THR A 209 -13.42 7.38 -7.48
N ALA A 210 -13.47 8.20 -8.53
CA ALA A 210 -14.33 9.36 -8.59
C ALA A 210 -14.76 9.68 -10.03
N GLN A 211 -15.88 10.39 -10.15
CA GLN A 211 -16.29 11.08 -11.37
C GLN A 211 -16.56 12.55 -11.01
N ILE A 212 -15.81 13.47 -11.62
CA ILE A 212 -15.94 14.91 -11.36
C ILE A 212 -15.96 15.61 -12.72
N GLY A 213 -17.07 16.30 -12.99
CA GLY A 213 -17.31 16.92 -14.29
C GLY A 213 -17.25 15.88 -15.40
N SER A 214 -16.47 16.14 -16.46
CA SER A 214 -16.33 15.22 -17.59
C SER A 214 -15.20 14.19 -17.45
N HIS A 215 -14.63 14.03 -16.25
CA HIS A 215 -13.52 13.13 -16.00
C HIS A 215 -13.86 11.96 -15.06
N LEU A 216 -13.38 10.77 -15.42
CA LEU A 216 -13.39 9.55 -14.62
C LEU A 216 -11.98 9.33 -14.07
N PHE A 217 -11.84 9.20 -12.75
CA PHE A 217 -10.57 9.13 -12.04
C PHE A 217 -10.29 7.73 -11.52
N TYR A 218 -9.05 7.25 -11.66
CA TYR A 218 -8.66 5.88 -11.38
C TYR A 218 -7.39 5.78 -10.53
N ARG A 219 -7.39 4.77 -9.66
CA ARG A 219 -6.24 4.38 -8.85
C ARG A 219 -5.73 3.01 -9.30
N GLN A 220 -4.41 2.87 -9.38
CA GLN A 220 -3.80 1.58 -9.67
C GLN A 220 -4.15 0.56 -8.58
N PRO A 221 -4.40 -0.70 -8.96
CA PRO A 221 -4.59 -1.75 -7.97
C PRO A 221 -3.33 -1.91 -7.15
N VAL A 222 -3.50 -2.12 -5.84
CA VAL A 222 -2.39 -2.50 -4.97
C VAL A 222 -2.03 -3.94 -5.33
N MET A 223 -0.84 -4.14 -5.90
CA MET A 223 -0.29 -5.49 -6.09
C MET A 223 -0.05 -6.08 -4.70
N THR A 224 -0.82 -7.09 -4.34
CA THR A 224 -0.64 -7.86 -3.10
C THR A 224 -0.06 -9.21 -3.50
N ALA A 225 0.61 -9.92 -2.58
CA ALA A 225 1.26 -11.20 -2.91
C ALA A 225 0.32 -12.29 -3.48
N LEU A 226 -0.99 -12.02 -3.53
CA LEU A 226 -2.02 -12.91 -4.04
C LEU A 226 -2.44 -12.61 -5.49
N ASN A 227 -2.11 -11.43 -6.04
CA ASN A 227 -2.44 -11.00 -7.41
C ASN A 227 -1.30 -10.21 -8.08
#